data_AF-A0A838NLZ8-F1
#
_entry.id   AF-A0A838NLZ8-F1
#
_cell.length_a   1.000
_cell.length_b   1.000
_cell.length_c   1.000
_cell.angle_alpha   90.00
_cell.angle_beta   90.00
_cell.angle_gamma   90.00
#
_symmetry.space_group_name_H-M   'P 1'
#
loop_
_entity.id
_entity.type
_entity.pdbx_description
1 polymer ?
#
loop_
_entity_poly.entity_id
_entity_poly.type
_entity_poly.pdbx_seq_one_letter_code
_entity_poly.pdbx_strand_id
1 'polypeptide(L)'
;MFDLELLGSPEGEGERLYVWGRITLGAFQDEFQAPLYDWASGDYLAQWLDAAERLVAGAPTVVFLTHMVHPTAPYHMGWPAWREGDRVLVQERLFLAEQLGGPFDLEHPEVHLGPRQEVSDEGLKISQWTVTLDDVAAFLDRRRHSGVPA
;
A
#
# COMPACT_ATOMS: atom_id res chain seq x y z
N MET A 1 2.40 0.46 -15.87
CA MET A 1 2.34 1.68 -15.04
C MET A 1 1.95 1.28 -13.62
N PHE A 2 2.65 1.84 -12.63
CA PHE A 2 2.31 1.78 -11.21
C PHE A 2 2.12 3.21 -10.71
N ASP A 3 1.06 3.46 -9.93
CA ASP A 3 0.85 4.73 -9.24
C ASP A 3 -0.02 4.57 -7.99
N LEU A 4 0.24 5.44 -7.01
CA LEU A 4 -0.55 5.60 -5.78
C LEU A 4 -0.68 7.10 -5.50
N GLU A 5 -1.92 7.56 -5.29
CA GLU A 5 -2.19 8.96 -5.04
C GLU A 5 -3.36 9.19 -4.10
N LEU A 6 -3.34 10.35 -3.45
CA LEU A 6 -4.49 10.90 -2.74
C LEU A 6 -5.20 11.88 -3.67
N LEU A 7 -6.53 11.86 -3.61
CA LEU A 7 -7.45 12.56 -4.49
C LEU A 7 -8.21 13.63 -3.71
N GLY A 8 -8.39 14.79 -4.34
CA GLY A 8 -9.30 15.81 -3.83
C GLY A 8 -8.90 16.38 -2.47
N SER A 9 -9.91 16.70 -1.66
CA SER A 9 -9.75 17.24 -0.30
C SER A 9 -10.31 16.24 0.72
N PRO A 10 -9.82 16.25 1.96
CA PRO A 10 -10.38 15.44 3.03
C PRO A 10 -11.90 15.61 3.19
N GLU A 11 -12.58 14.50 3.47
CA GLU A 11 -14.01 14.40 3.71
C GLU A 11 -14.29 13.77 5.08
N GLY A 12 -15.42 14.13 5.69
CA GLY A 12 -15.82 13.64 7.01
C GLY A 12 -15.27 14.45 8.19
N GLU A 13 -15.39 13.90 9.39
CA GLU A 13 -14.97 14.54 10.64
C GLU A 13 -14.61 13.50 11.73
N GLY A 14 -13.72 13.88 12.65
CA GLY A 14 -13.28 13.01 13.74
C GLY A 14 -12.69 11.69 13.25
N GLU A 15 -13.12 10.57 13.85
CA GLU A 15 -12.69 9.21 13.48
C GLU A 15 -13.19 8.76 12.09
N ARG A 16 -14.05 9.56 11.44
CA ARG A 16 -14.53 9.34 10.06
C ARG A 16 -13.93 10.32 9.07
N LEU A 17 -12.90 11.08 9.47
CA LEU A 17 -12.14 11.91 8.54
C LEU A 17 -11.30 10.99 7.65
N TYR A 18 -11.40 11.15 6.35
CA TYR A 18 -10.62 10.41 5.36
C TYR A 18 -10.33 11.27 4.14
N VAL A 19 -9.47 10.80 3.26
CA VAL A 19 -9.32 11.35 1.91
C VAL A 19 -9.40 10.21 0.92
N TRP A 20 -9.97 10.47 -0.25
CA TRP A 20 -9.97 9.47 -1.32
C TRP A 20 -8.55 9.23 -1.82
N GLY A 21 -8.24 8.00 -2.18
CA GLY A 21 -6.99 7.63 -2.82
C GLY A 21 -7.26 6.71 -4.00
N ARG A 22 -6.27 6.56 -4.86
CA ARG A 22 -6.33 5.68 -6.02
C ARG A 22 -5.04 4.93 -6.20
N ILE A 23 -5.17 3.63 -6.47
CA ILE A 23 -4.08 2.79 -6.95
C ILE A 23 -4.27 2.51 -8.44
N THR A 24 -3.19 2.57 -9.21
CA THR A 24 -3.17 2.21 -10.64
C THR A 24 -2.14 1.12 -10.88
N LEU A 25 -2.59 -0.03 -11.40
CA LEU A 25 -1.78 -1.21 -11.72
C LEU A 25 -2.00 -1.59 -13.19
N GLY A 26 -1.27 -0.93 -14.09
CA GLY A 26 -1.46 -1.06 -15.53
C GLY A 26 -2.81 -0.50 -15.98
N ALA A 27 -3.70 -1.35 -16.48
CA ALA A 27 -5.07 -0.98 -16.86
C ALA A 27 -6.07 -1.06 -15.70
N PHE A 28 -5.68 -1.69 -14.58
CA PHE A 28 -6.52 -1.76 -13.39
C PHE A 28 -6.38 -0.48 -12.58
N GLN A 29 -7.50 0.01 -12.07
CA GLN A 29 -7.57 1.11 -11.12
C GLN A 29 -8.58 0.77 -10.04
N ASP A 30 -8.28 1.17 -8.81
CA ASP A 30 -9.20 1.09 -7.70
C ASP A 30 -9.10 2.33 -6.82
N GLU A 31 -10.22 2.73 -6.24
CA GLU A 31 -10.32 3.87 -5.34
C GLU A 31 -10.54 3.38 -3.91
N PHE A 32 -9.86 4.01 -2.96
CA PHE A 32 -9.93 3.66 -1.55
C PHE A 32 -10.11 4.89 -0.67
N GLN A 33 -10.61 4.68 0.54
CA GLN A 33 -10.65 5.72 1.56
C GLN A 33 -9.43 5.55 2.47
N ALA A 34 -8.57 6.57 2.52
CA ALA A 34 -7.43 6.64 3.43
C ALA A 34 -7.85 7.43 4.69
N PRO A 35 -8.02 6.77 5.85
CA PRO A 35 -8.38 7.46 7.08
C PRO A 35 -7.33 8.50 7.48
N LEU A 36 -7.77 9.67 7.93
CA LEU A 36 -6.89 10.77 8.33
C LEU A 36 -6.94 11.05 9.83
N TYR A 37 -6.90 9.98 10.63
CA TYR A 37 -6.97 10.06 12.09
C TYR A 37 -5.58 10.13 12.73
N ASP A 38 -4.86 9.00 12.80
CA ASP A 38 -3.46 9.00 13.24
C ASP A 38 -2.48 9.44 12.16
N TRP A 39 -2.81 9.19 10.89
CA TRP A 39 -1.98 9.57 9.75
C TRP A 39 -2.56 10.79 9.06
N ALA A 40 -1.70 11.76 8.72
CA ALA A 40 -2.00 12.78 7.74
C ALA A 40 -1.73 12.26 6.32
N SER A 41 -2.21 12.99 5.31
CA SER A 41 -1.95 12.68 3.90
C SER A 41 -0.45 12.54 3.58
N GLY A 42 0.40 13.32 4.27
CA GLY A 42 1.85 13.25 4.13
C GLY A 42 2.46 11.95 4.63
N ASP A 43 1.88 11.32 5.66
CA ASP A 43 2.37 10.07 6.23
C ASP A 43 2.15 8.88 5.27
N TYR A 44 0.97 8.84 4.62
CA TYR A 44 0.72 7.89 3.53
C TYR A 44 1.73 8.04 2.41
N LEU A 45 1.94 9.27 1.93
CA LEU A 45 2.88 9.51 0.85
C LEU A 45 4.31 9.12 1.26
N ALA A 46 4.74 9.48 2.47
CA ALA A 46 6.05 9.11 2.99
C ALA A 46 6.21 7.59 3.05
N GLN A 47 5.20 6.87 3.55
CA GLN A 47 5.23 5.41 3.63
C GLN A 47 5.27 4.76 2.23
N TRP A 48 4.51 5.27 1.27
CA TRP A 48 4.52 4.74 -0.09
C TRP A 48 5.86 4.97 -0.79
N LEU A 49 6.48 6.12 -0.58
CA LEU A 49 7.80 6.42 -1.13
C LEU A 49 8.87 5.54 -0.50
N ASP A 50 8.88 5.39 0.83
CA ASP A 50 9.80 4.47 1.50
C ASP A 50 9.65 3.02 1.01
N ALA A 51 8.42 2.52 0.92
CA ALA A 51 8.15 1.16 0.43
C ALA A 51 8.65 0.99 -1.03
N ALA A 52 8.34 1.94 -1.91
CA ALA A 52 8.81 1.89 -3.30
C ALA A 52 10.35 1.98 -3.39
N GLU A 53 11.00 2.82 -2.57
CA GLU A 53 12.46 2.94 -2.51
C GLU A 53 13.11 1.62 -2.10
N ARG A 54 12.60 0.98 -1.04
CA ARG A 54 13.07 -0.34 -0.58
C ARG A 54 12.90 -1.41 -1.66
N LEU A 55 11.75 -1.44 -2.34
CA LEU A 55 11.47 -2.42 -3.40
C LEU A 55 12.45 -2.26 -4.59
N VAL A 56 12.66 -1.03 -5.04
CA VAL A 56 13.63 -0.71 -6.10
C VAL A 56 15.05 -1.07 -5.67
N ALA A 57 15.41 -0.79 -4.42
CA ALA A 57 16.73 -1.08 -3.84
C ALA A 57 17.03 -2.58 -3.68
N GLY A 58 16.03 -3.48 -3.78
CA GLY A 58 16.27 -4.91 -3.71
C GLY A 58 15.44 -5.66 -2.66
N ALA A 59 14.57 -4.99 -1.90
CA ALA A 59 13.70 -5.69 -0.97
C ALA A 59 12.83 -6.71 -1.73
N PRO A 60 12.72 -7.96 -1.24
CA PRO A 60 11.94 -8.99 -1.92
C PRO A 60 10.45 -8.70 -1.88
N THR A 61 10.00 -8.01 -0.84
CA THR A 61 8.59 -7.67 -0.62
C THR A 61 8.49 -6.36 0.15
N VAL A 62 7.50 -5.55 -0.19
CA VAL A 62 7.07 -4.37 0.61
C VAL A 62 5.54 -4.33 0.64
N VAL A 63 4.96 -3.44 1.45
CA VAL A 63 3.51 -3.20 1.49
C VAL A 63 3.25 -1.71 1.33
N PHE A 64 2.31 -1.34 0.46
CA PHE A 64 1.78 0.02 0.38
C PHE A 64 0.48 0.11 1.20
N LEU A 65 0.51 0.77 2.36
CA LEU A 65 -0.66 0.84 3.25
C LEU A 65 -1.67 1.86 2.73
N THR A 66 -2.92 1.47 2.60
CA THR A 66 -4.00 2.34 2.09
C THR A 66 -5.09 2.59 3.14
N HIS A 67 -5.11 1.79 4.21
CA HIS A 67 -6.02 1.98 5.33
C HIS A 67 -5.28 1.79 6.66
N MET A 68 -5.10 2.89 7.39
CA MET A 68 -4.39 2.93 8.66
C MET A 68 -5.09 3.93 9.59
N VAL A 69 -5.82 3.43 10.59
CA VAL A 69 -6.55 4.27 11.56
C VAL A 69 -5.76 4.45 12.84
N HIS A 70 -5.28 3.32 13.39
CA HIS A 70 -4.49 3.21 14.61
C HIS A 70 -3.65 1.95 14.58
N PRO A 71 -2.44 1.91 15.16
CA PRO A 71 -1.62 0.69 15.18
C PRO A 71 -2.35 -0.51 15.78
N THR A 72 -3.26 -0.25 16.74
CA THR A 72 -4.08 -1.25 17.43
C THR A 72 -5.48 -1.42 16.83
N ALA A 73 -5.75 -0.89 15.63
CA ALA A 73 -7.02 -1.09 14.94
C ALA A 73 -7.28 -2.58 14.70
N PRO A 74 -8.54 -3.03 14.66
CA PRO A 74 -8.87 -4.43 14.42
C PRO A 74 -8.35 -4.96 13.07
N TYR A 75 -8.16 -4.07 12.10
CA TYR A 75 -7.60 -4.41 10.80
C TYR A 75 -6.91 -3.23 10.12
N HIS A 76 -6.04 -3.58 9.18
CA HIS A 76 -5.40 -2.66 8.24
C HIS A 76 -5.59 -3.17 6.81
N MET A 77 -5.52 -2.29 5.82
CA MET A 77 -5.47 -2.69 4.41
C MET A 77 -4.26 -2.11 3.73
N GLY A 78 -3.70 -2.88 2.82
CA GLY A 78 -2.62 -2.43 1.96
C GLY A 78 -2.44 -3.34 0.77
N TRP A 79 -1.44 -2.98 -0.02
CA TRP A 79 -1.11 -3.65 -1.26
C TRP A 79 0.30 -4.22 -1.18
N PRO A 80 0.45 -5.49 -0.76
CA PRO A 80 1.73 -6.16 -0.81
C PRO A 80 2.24 -6.27 -2.23
N ALA A 81 3.54 -6.01 -2.39
CA ALA A 81 4.24 -6.04 -3.66
C ALA A 81 5.47 -6.93 -3.56
N TRP A 82 5.44 -8.08 -4.25
CA TRP A 82 6.54 -9.05 -4.29
C TRP A 82 7.37 -8.87 -5.55
N ARG A 83 8.69 -8.73 -5.39
CA ARG A 83 9.64 -8.63 -6.48
C ARG A 83 10.05 -10.01 -6.97
N GLU A 84 9.85 -10.25 -8.26
CA GLU A 84 10.30 -11.44 -8.99
C GLU A 84 11.12 -10.99 -10.22
N GLY A 85 12.41 -10.73 -10.01
CA GLY A 85 13.29 -10.14 -11.02
C GLY A 85 12.88 -8.69 -11.33
N ASP A 86 12.48 -8.44 -12.58
CA ASP A 86 11.96 -7.14 -13.06
C ASP A 86 10.44 -7.02 -12.94
N ARG A 87 9.77 -8.09 -12.51
CA ARG A 87 8.32 -8.11 -12.30
C ARG A 87 8.02 -7.83 -10.83
N VAL A 88 6.93 -7.10 -10.61
CA VAL A 88 6.36 -6.88 -9.28
C VAL A 88 4.93 -7.41 -9.31
N LEU A 89 4.67 -8.42 -8.49
CA LEU A 89 3.35 -8.97 -8.27
C LEU A 89 2.68 -8.20 -7.14
N VAL A 90 1.46 -7.74 -7.35
CA VAL A 90 0.73 -6.91 -6.39
C VAL A 90 -0.61 -7.56 -6.09
N GLN A 91 -0.99 -7.63 -4.82
CA GLN A 91 -2.31 -8.08 -4.36
C GLN A 91 -2.88 -7.06 -3.38
N GLU A 92 -4.19 -7.03 -3.20
CA GLU A 92 -4.81 -6.36 -2.05
C GLU A 92 -4.78 -7.32 -0.85
N ARG A 93 -4.49 -6.81 0.35
CA ARG A 93 -4.45 -7.62 1.57
C ARG A 93 -5.10 -6.90 2.76
N LEU A 94 -5.99 -7.63 3.41
CA LEU A 94 -6.50 -7.31 4.74
C LEU A 94 -5.60 -7.94 5.81
N PHE A 95 -5.13 -7.14 6.74
CA PHE A 95 -4.35 -7.58 7.90
C PHE A 95 -5.23 -7.53 9.14
N LEU A 96 -5.74 -8.68 9.59
CA LEU A 96 -6.60 -8.77 10.77
C LEU A 96 -5.74 -8.91 12.03
N ALA A 97 -5.94 -8.03 13.02
CA ALA A 97 -5.14 -7.97 14.25
C ALA A 97 -5.11 -9.32 15.01
N GLU A 98 -6.22 -10.06 15.00
CA GLU A 98 -6.32 -11.39 15.62
C GLU A 98 -5.54 -12.50 14.91
N GLN A 99 -5.16 -12.27 13.64
CA GLN A 99 -4.36 -13.18 12.83
C GLN A 99 -2.87 -12.82 12.87
N LEU A 100 -2.52 -11.65 13.41
CA LEU A 100 -1.14 -11.24 13.57
C LEU A 100 -0.52 -11.98 14.76
N GLY A 101 0.73 -12.44 14.62
CA GLY A 101 1.49 -13.05 15.72
C GLY A 101 1.97 -12.07 16.79
N GLY A 102 1.51 -10.81 16.74
CA GLY A 102 1.92 -9.69 17.59
C GLY A 102 1.34 -8.36 17.09
N PRO A 103 1.75 -7.22 17.66
CA PRO A 103 1.35 -5.89 17.18
C PRO A 103 1.72 -5.69 15.70
N PHE A 104 0.89 -4.92 14.99
CA PHE A 104 1.18 -4.57 13.60
C PHE A 104 2.44 -3.69 13.53
N ASP A 105 3.36 -4.05 12.63
CA ASP A 105 4.61 -3.33 12.42
C ASP A 105 4.39 -2.34 11.28
N LEU A 106 4.38 -1.05 11.59
CA LEU A 106 4.11 0.01 10.61
C LEU A 106 5.33 0.31 9.74
N GLU A 107 6.53 0.11 10.26
CA GLU A 107 7.77 0.36 9.52
C GLU A 107 8.03 -0.78 8.54
N HIS A 108 7.70 -2.01 8.95
CA HIS A 108 7.88 -3.22 8.17
C HIS A 108 6.61 -4.09 8.10
N PRO A 109 5.51 -3.64 7.45
CA PRO A 109 4.27 -4.41 7.40
C PRO A 109 4.42 -5.78 6.72
N GLU A 110 5.42 -5.92 5.84
CA GLU A 110 5.71 -7.16 5.12
C GLU A 110 6.03 -8.35 6.04
N VAL A 111 6.46 -8.12 7.30
CA VAL A 111 6.76 -9.20 8.26
C VAL A 111 5.50 -10.01 8.62
N HIS A 112 4.31 -9.45 8.39
CA HIS A 112 3.02 -10.05 8.70
C HIS A 112 2.38 -10.82 7.53
N LEU A 113 2.99 -10.83 6.35
CA LEU A 113 2.38 -11.42 5.14
C LEU A 113 2.38 -12.94 5.12
N GLY A 114 3.37 -13.56 5.76
CA GLY A 114 3.68 -14.96 5.50
C GLY A 114 4.05 -15.22 4.01
N PRO A 115 4.00 -16.47 3.54
CA PRO A 115 4.26 -16.79 2.14
C PRO A 115 3.16 -16.23 1.22
N ARG A 116 3.53 -15.75 0.02
CA ARG A 116 2.57 -15.33 -1.01
C ARG A 116 1.64 -16.48 -1.36
N GLN A 117 0.34 -16.24 -1.30
CA GLN A 117 -0.70 -17.18 -1.70
C GLN A 117 -1.35 -16.74 -3.01
N GLU A 118 -1.67 -17.69 -3.88
CA GLU A 118 -2.41 -17.43 -5.14
C GLU A 118 -3.88 -17.89 -5.05
N VAL A 119 -4.20 -18.66 -4.01
CA VAL A 119 -5.50 -19.28 -3.78
C VAL A 119 -5.85 -19.05 -2.31
N SER A 120 -7.09 -18.63 -2.04
CA SER A 120 -7.61 -18.44 -0.70
C SER A 120 -7.93 -19.77 -0.01
N ASP A 121 -8.22 -19.72 1.29
CA ASP A 121 -8.64 -20.89 2.08
C ASP A 121 -9.94 -21.53 1.55
N GLU A 122 -10.74 -20.76 0.80
CA GLU A 122 -11.97 -21.22 0.14
C GLU A 122 -11.71 -21.86 -1.25
N GLY A 123 -10.46 -21.92 -1.69
CA GLY A 123 -10.08 -22.45 -3.00
C GLY A 123 -10.29 -21.46 -4.16
N LEU A 124 -10.51 -20.17 -3.87
CA LEU A 124 -10.71 -19.13 -4.89
C LEU A 124 -9.38 -18.50 -5.28
N LYS A 125 -9.21 -18.17 -6.56
CA LYS A 125 -8.03 -17.45 -7.03
C LYS A 125 -8.00 -16.04 -6.44
N ILE A 126 -6.88 -15.68 -5.81
CA ILE A 126 -6.65 -14.34 -5.29
C ILE A 126 -6.36 -13.39 -6.47
N SER A 127 -7.03 -12.23 -6.46
CA SER A 127 -6.76 -11.17 -7.43
C SER A 127 -5.32 -10.69 -7.30
N GLN A 128 -4.60 -10.71 -8.42
CA GLN A 128 -3.20 -10.34 -8.49
C GLN A 128 -2.93 -9.61 -9.79
N TRP A 129 -2.17 -8.53 -9.69
CA TRP A 129 -1.74 -7.72 -10.81
C TRP A 129 -0.22 -7.79 -10.95
N THR A 130 0.28 -7.48 -12.14
CA THR A 130 1.71 -7.42 -12.42
C THR A 130 2.03 -6.03 -12.97
N VAL A 131 3.02 -5.38 -12.36
CA VAL A 131 3.70 -4.19 -12.88
C VAL A 131 5.18 -4.50 -13.02
N THR A 132 5.96 -3.60 -13.63
CA THR A 132 7.42 -3.75 -13.70
C THR A 132 8.11 -3.02 -12.55
N LEU A 133 9.36 -3.38 -12.26
CA LEU A 133 10.18 -2.60 -11.33
C LEU A 133 10.40 -1.17 -11.85
N ASP A 134 10.55 -1.01 -13.17
CA ASP A 134 10.66 0.30 -13.83
C ASP A 134 9.39 1.15 -13.64
N ASP A 135 8.21 0.54 -13.61
CA ASP A 135 6.96 1.25 -13.32
C ASP A 135 6.98 1.85 -11.91
N VAL A 136 7.52 1.12 -10.92
CA VAL A 136 7.66 1.57 -9.53
C VAL A 136 8.76 2.64 -9.42
N ALA A 137 9.88 2.47 -10.11
CA ALA A 137 10.93 3.50 -10.17
C ALA A 137 10.41 4.80 -10.80
N ALA A 138 9.65 4.70 -11.88
CA ALA A 138 9.02 5.85 -12.51
C ALA A 138 8.00 6.53 -11.58
N PHE A 139 7.30 5.78 -10.73
CA PHE A 139 6.45 6.35 -9.68
C PHE A 139 7.25 7.19 -8.68
N LEU A 140 8.36 6.67 -8.15
CA LEU A 140 9.25 7.41 -7.26
C LEU A 140 9.74 8.72 -7.89
N ASP A 141 10.20 8.63 -9.14
CA ASP A 141 10.69 9.80 -9.86
C ASP A 141 9.59 10.85 -10.02
N ARG A 142 8.38 10.45 -10.46
CA ARG A 142 7.26 11.40 -10.57
C ARG A 142 6.95 12.08 -9.24
N ARG A 143 6.89 11.33 -8.13
CA ARG A 143 6.51 11.89 -6.82
C ARG A 143 7.59 12.79 -6.21
N ARG A 144 8.87 12.49 -6.43
CA ARG A 144 9.99 13.35 -6.01
C ARG A 144 10.02 14.67 -6.79
N HIS A 145 9.68 14.66 -8.08
CA HIS A 145 9.66 15.87 -8.91
C HIS A 145 8.36 16.67 -8.82
N SER A 146 7.26 16.07 -8.33
CA SER A 146 6.01 16.77 -8.04
C SER A 146 6.04 17.58 -6.74
N GLY A 147 7.15 17.59 -6.00
CA GLY A 147 7.33 18.43 -4.83
C GLY A 147 7.45 19.92 -5.17
N VAL A 148 6.33 20.63 -5.20
CA VAL A 148 6.25 22.07 -4.92
C VAL A 148 5.88 22.22 -3.43
N PRO A 149 6.51 23.15 -2.68
CA PRO A 149 6.93 22.95 -1.29
C PRO A 149 5.83 23.20 -0.25
N ALA A 150 6.20 22.84 0.98
CA ALA A 150 5.54 23.08 2.28
C ALA A 150 4.72 24.38 2.39
#